data_AF-A0A4D7QLE7-F1
#
_entry.id   AF-A0A4D7QLE7-F1
#
_cell.length_a   1.000
_cell.length_b   1.000
_cell.length_c   1.000
_cell.angle_alpha   90.00
_cell.angle_beta   90.00
_cell.angle_gamma   90.00
#
_symmetry.space_group_name_H-M   'P 1'
#
loop_
_entity.id
_entity.type
_entity.pdbx_description
1 polymer ?
#
loop_
_entity_poly.entity_id
_entity_poly.type
_entity_poly.pdbx_seq_one_letter_code
_entity_poly.pdbx_strand_id
1 'polypeptide(L)'
;MFESALIFRGTGDQDQIDIGLIAETLFFYGKTHLLMHRGAIASLATAFSGPDLDILLKNPNVQLTYLPNFFGVVSAGLPKSHQFISATIGAGKRPPRKGDYREAIFETVERALKGRDDAQRIATLIADKARPHRYSGDNRPESIIKICQDDLIDVNFSNEIARKIIRHLTPDYIIDNNFRFDLIKINDGYAIDTNIDFDLANEIYHKKIPPSHSTLSPAYIMSHFVTARADTFFSAYYMSEPVISPLYSEIIQEKHMEFLVRRRSHDNEIALFHDIILPNFPLIRESINNGDRSFSEFSALLEKADRFKQWIQVTNPNEGLVQHYHRSATSQTWADKLPTKSVRFAVATGLGAIADAVFPTGLGTAAGLAVGAADSLFLDKLIKGWRPNQFIASEYSNFLSPTKRSPP
;
A
#
# COMPACT_ATOMS: atom_id res chain seq x y z
N MET A 1 -12.06 6.00 11.01
CA MET A 1 -10.86 6.58 10.36
C MET A 1 -10.22 5.54 9.43
N PHE A 2 -9.54 4.49 9.92
CA PHE A 2 -8.86 3.50 9.07
C PHE A 2 -9.60 2.16 8.94
N GLU A 3 -10.64 2.07 8.11
CA GLU A 3 -11.52 0.89 8.07
C GLU A 3 -10.91 -0.33 7.37
N SER A 4 -10.59 -0.21 6.08
CA SER A 4 -10.10 -1.31 5.25
C SER A 4 -9.08 -0.84 4.22
N ALA A 5 -7.95 -1.54 4.16
CA ALA A 5 -6.88 -1.30 3.18
C ALA A 5 -6.74 -2.50 2.24
N LEU A 6 -6.50 -2.23 0.96
CA LEU A 6 -6.20 -3.20 -0.07
C LEU A 6 -4.73 -3.06 -0.49
N ILE A 7 -3.95 -4.11 -0.26
CA ILE A 7 -2.64 -4.28 -0.85
C ILE A 7 -2.84 -5.16 -2.08
N PHE A 8 -2.94 -4.51 -3.24
CA PHE A 8 -2.88 -5.19 -4.52
C PHE A 8 -1.40 -5.31 -4.88
N ARG A 9 -0.91 -6.55 -5.10
CA ARG A 9 0.51 -6.94 -5.39
C ARG A 9 1.54 -6.47 -4.33
N GLY A 10 2.79 -6.94 -4.48
CA GLY A 10 3.91 -6.48 -3.64
C GLY A 10 4.20 -5.02 -3.93
N THR A 11 4.01 -4.16 -2.93
CA THR A 11 4.25 -2.71 -2.97
C THR A 11 5.69 -2.34 -2.62
N GLY A 12 6.57 -3.33 -2.48
CA GLY A 12 8.01 -3.14 -2.29
C GLY A 12 8.74 -2.88 -3.62
N ASP A 13 10.06 -2.74 -3.54
CA ASP A 13 10.89 -2.67 -4.73
C ASP A 13 10.71 -3.92 -5.59
N GLN A 14 10.66 -3.75 -6.91
CA GLN A 14 10.65 -4.87 -7.86
C GLN A 14 9.46 -5.84 -7.67
N ASP A 15 8.28 -5.32 -7.34
CA ASP A 15 7.06 -6.08 -7.05
C ASP A 15 7.20 -7.11 -5.91
N GLN A 16 8.21 -6.93 -5.03
CA GLN A 16 8.38 -7.78 -3.85
C GLN A 16 7.40 -7.39 -2.74
N ILE A 17 7.04 -8.37 -1.93
CA ILE A 17 6.23 -8.18 -0.73
C ILE A 17 7.03 -7.40 0.30
N ASP A 18 6.50 -6.24 0.68
CA ASP A 18 7.01 -5.44 1.78
C ASP A 18 6.34 -5.89 3.09
N ILE A 19 7.08 -6.66 3.89
CA ILE A 19 6.59 -7.22 5.16
C ILE A 19 6.24 -6.10 6.13
N GLY A 20 7.10 -5.08 6.21
CA GLY A 20 6.90 -3.93 7.07
C GLY A 20 5.63 -3.15 6.73
N LEU A 21 5.30 -2.99 5.44
CA LEU A 21 4.08 -2.33 5.00
C LEU A 21 2.84 -3.17 5.36
N ILE A 22 2.90 -4.49 5.19
CA ILE A 22 1.81 -5.37 5.64
C ILE A 22 1.59 -5.21 7.15
N ALA A 23 2.66 -5.20 7.94
CA ALA A 23 2.60 -5.02 9.39
C ALA A 23 2.02 -3.65 9.77
N GLU A 24 2.51 -2.57 9.17
CA GLU A 24 2.01 -1.21 9.42
C GLU A 24 0.53 -1.06 9.03
N THR A 25 0.16 -1.62 7.88
CA THR A 25 -1.25 -1.65 7.44
C THR A 25 -2.10 -2.45 8.43
N LEU A 26 -1.61 -3.59 8.92
CA LEU A 26 -2.29 -4.39 9.94
C LEU A 26 -2.44 -3.67 11.27
N PHE A 27 -1.51 -2.78 11.60
CA PHE A 27 -1.56 -2.04 12.86
C PHE A 27 -2.61 -0.94 12.82
N PHE A 28 -2.63 -0.11 11.77
CA PHE A 28 -3.54 1.04 11.68
C PHE A 28 -4.94 0.68 11.20
N TYR A 29 -5.09 -0.27 10.27
CA TYR A 29 -6.39 -0.58 9.68
C TYR A 29 -7.15 -1.67 10.44
N GLY A 30 -8.48 -1.56 10.41
CA GLY A 30 -9.39 -2.57 10.94
C GLY A 30 -9.28 -3.88 10.15
N LYS A 31 -9.13 -3.77 8.82
CA LYS A 31 -8.98 -4.89 7.90
C LYS A 31 -7.85 -4.67 6.89
N THR A 32 -7.06 -5.71 6.65
CA THR A 32 -6.02 -5.72 5.62
C THR A 32 -6.34 -6.80 4.60
N HIS A 33 -6.62 -6.37 3.37
CA HIS A 33 -6.93 -7.25 2.26
C HIS A 33 -5.69 -7.39 1.35
N LEU A 34 -5.14 -8.60 1.31
CA LEU A 34 -4.09 -9.00 0.40
C LEU A 34 -4.71 -9.56 -0.89
N LEU A 35 -4.67 -8.81 -1.99
CA LEU A 35 -5.09 -9.27 -3.31
C LEU A 35 -3.86 -9.63 -4.14
N MET A 36 -3.61 -10.92 -4.27
CA MET A 36 -2.34 -11.45 -4.73
C MET A 36 -2.50 -12.22 -6.04
N HIS A 37 -1.73 -11.83 -7.05
CA HIS A 37 -1.54 -12.63 -8.25
C HIS A 37 -0.43 -13.66 -8.06
N ARG A 38 -0.18 -14.50 -9.06
CA ARG A 38 0.83 -15.57 -9.02
C ARG A 38 2.20 -15.11 -8.52
N GLY A 39 2.74 -14.02 -9.09
CA GLY A 39 4.04 -13.47 -8.68
C GLY A 39 4.05 -13.00 -7.22
N ALA A 40 3.00 -12.32 -6.79
CA ALA A 40 2.88 -11.88 -5.39
C ALA A 40 2.72 -13.04 -4.40
N ILE A 41 2.09 -14.16 -4.80
CA ILE A 41 2.07 -15.40 -4.00
C ILE A 41 3.48 -15.99 -3.84
N ALA A 42 4.26 -16.04 -4.92
CA ALA A 42 5.65 -16.49 -4.85
C ALA A 42 6.49 -15.59 -3.94
N SER A 43 6.31 -14.27 -4.06
CA SER A 43 7.00 -13.31 -3.20
C SER A 43 6.55 -13.43 -1.73
N LEU A 44 5.26 -13.64 -1.46
CA LEU A 44 4.76 -13.84 -0.09
C LEU A 44 5.37 -15.09 0.55
N ALA A 45 5.46 -16.18 -0.20
CA ALA A 45 6.04 -17.44 0.27
C ALA A 45 7.54 -17.35 0.55
N THR A 46 8.26 -16.51 -0.19
CA THR A 46 9.71 -16.31 -0.03
C THR A 46 10.05 -15.28 1.04
N ALA A 47 9.23 -14.23 1.19
CA ALA A 47 9.45 -13.15 2.14
C ALA A 47 9.26 -13.58 3.60
N PHE A 48 8.24 -14.41 3.89
CA PHE A 48 7.95 -14.83 5.25
C PHE A 48 8.61 -16.16 5.62
N SER A 49 9.05 -16.27 6.88
CA SER A 49 9.26 -17.58 7.49
C SER A 49 7.92 -18.32 7.59
N GLY A 50 7.93 -19.65 7.51
CA GLY A 50 6.67 -20.39 7.58
C GLY A 50 5.90 -20.25 8.91
N PRO A 51 6.54 -20.00 10.08
CA PRO A 51 5.84 -19.57 11.30
C PRO A 51 5.23 -18.16 11.19
N ASP A 52 5.98 -17.16 10.71
CA ASP A 52 5.47 -15.79 10.59
C ASP A 52 4.31 -15.69 9.59
N LEU A 53 4.38 -16.47 8.51
CA LEU A 53 3.29 -16.57 7.54
C LEU A 53 2.02 -17.17 8.15
N ASP A 54 2.16 -18.18 9.01
CA ASP A 54 1.03 -18.79 9.72
C ASP A 54 0.37 -17.78 10.66
N ILE A 55 1.17 -17.00 11.39
CA ILE A 55 0.70 -15.89 12.21
C ILE A 55 -0.08 -14.86 11.38
N LEU A 56 0.50 -14.41 10.26
CA LEU A 56 -0.14 -13.46 9.34
C LEU A 56 -1.49 -14.00 8.84
N LEU A 57 -1.52 -15.22 8.31
CA LEU A 57 -2.70 -15.79 7.67
C LEU A 57 -3.77 -16.22 8.67
N LYS A 58 -3.43 -16.52 9.92
CA LYS A 58 -4.41 -16.80 10.99
C LYS A 58 -5.06 -15.55 11.56
N ASN A 59 -4.45 -14.38 11.38
CA ASN A 59 -5.03 -13.13 11.86
C ASN A 59 -6.44 -12.92 11.25
N PRO A 60 -7.48 -12.68 12.07
CA PRO A 60 -8.85 -12.52 11.58
C PRO A 60 -9.05 -11.26 10.74
N ASN A 61 -8.19 -10.26 10.90
CA ASN A 61 -8.23 -9.00 10.15
C ASN A 61 -7.54 -9.11 8.79
N VAL A 62 -6.87 -10.23 8.49
CA VAL A 62 -6.25 -10.51 7.19
C VAL A 62 -7.20 -11.29 6.30
N GLN A 63 -7.51 -10.71 5.14
CA GLN A 63 -8.16 -11.42 4.03
C GLN A 63 -7.15 -11.66 2.92
N LEU A 64 -6.93 -12.92 2.54
CA LEU A 64 -6.14 -13.27 1.36
C LEU A 64 -7.06 -13.64 0.19
N THR A 65 -6.88 -12.99 -0.94
CA THR A 65 -7.58 -13.30 -2.18
C THR A 65 -6.58 -13.53 -3.30
N TYR A 66 -6.73 -14.66 -4.00
CA TYR A 66 -5.92 -15.00 -5.15
C TYR A 66 -6.59 -14.54 -6.44
N LEU A 67 -5.87 -13.75 -7.23
CA LEU A 67 -6.28 -13.30 -8.56
C LEU A 67 -5.42 -14.03 -9.62
N PRO A 68 -5.99 -14.99 -10.37
CA PRO A 68 -5.24 -15.70 -11.39
C PRO A 68 -4.83 -14.82 -12.57
N ASN A 69 -5.61 -13.77 -12.84
CA ASN A 69 -5.37 -12.84 -13.92
C ASN A 69 -4.18 -11.93 -13.59
N PHE A 70 -3.30 -11.72 -14.55
CA PHE A 70 -2.40 -10.60 -14.58
C PHE A 70 -2.82 -9.63 -15.69
N PHE A 71 -2.48 -8.36 -15.51
CA PHE A 71 -2.71 -7.31 -16.48
C PHE A 71 -1.37 -6.86 -17.03
N GLY A 72 -1.29 -6.64 -18.33
CA GLY A 72 -0.04 -6.27 -18.96
C GLY A 72 -0.21 -5.84 -20.41
N VAL A 73 0.91 -5.76 -21.10
CA VAL A 73 0.96 -5.33 -22.50
C VAL A 73 1.73 -6.38 -23.31
N VAL A 74 1.08 -6.91 -24.35
CA VAL A 74 1.74 -7.76 -25.34
C VAL A 74 2.12 -6.91 -26.53
N SER A 75 3.32 -7.14 -27.06
CA SER A 75 3.82 -6.44 -28.24
C SER A 75 4.10 -7.45 -29.35
N ALA A 76 3.50 -7.27 -30.53
CA ALA A 76 3.70 -8.18 -31.65
C ALA A 76 3.57 -7.46 -33.01
N GLY A 77 4.06 -8.11 -34.08
CA GLY A 77 3.89 -7.65 -35.47
C GLY A 77 4.90 -6.63 -35.96
N LEU A 78 4.75 -6.26 -37.25
CA LEU A 78 5.46 -5.19 -37.95
C LEU A 78 4.43 -4.36 -38.76
N PRO A 79 4.23 -3.06 -38.45
CA PRO A 79 4.81 -2.32 -37.32
C PRO A 79 4.41 -2.92 -35.97
N LYS A 80 5.23 -2.66 -34.94
CA LYS A 80 5.03 -3.21 -33.60
C LYS A 80 3.72 -2.68 -33.01
N SER A 81 2.79 -3.59 -32.72
CA SER A 81 1.50 -3.30 -32.11
C SER A 81 1.52 -3.66 -30.64
N HIS A 82 1.07 -2.75 -29.78
CA HIS A 82 0.99 -2.91 -28.33
C HIS A 82 -0.48 -3.06 -27.89
N GLN A 83 -0.77 -4.13 -27.15
CA GLN A 83 -2.13 -4.47 -26.74
C GLN A 83 -2.20 -4.71 -25.25
N PHE A 84 -3.15 -4.06 -24.57
CA PHE A 84 -3.49 -4.40 -23.20
C PHE A 84 -4.14 -5.77 -23.14
N ILE A 85 -3.67 -6.60 -22.21
CA ILE A 85 -4.20 -7.92 -21.99
C ILE A 85 -4.56 -8.12 -20.52
N SER A 86 -5.61 -8.90 -20.30
CA SER A 86 -5.80 -9.64 -19.05
C SER A 86 -5.64 -11.11 -19.41
N ALA A 87 -4.72 -11.78 -18.76
CA ALA A 87 -4.42 -13.17 -19.06
C ALA A 87 -4.23 -13.96 -17.78
N THR A 88 -4.55 -15.24 -17.83
CA THR A 88 -4.26 -16.18 -16.75
C THR A 88 -3.10 -17.07 -17.20
N ILE A 89 -2.08 -17.21 -16.36
CA ILE A 89 -1.01 -18.16 -16.62
C ILE A 89 -1.46 -19.51 -16.07
N GLY A 90 -1.97 -20.37 -16.96
CA GLY A 90 -2.31 -21.76 -16.65
C GLY A 90 -1.27 -22.73 -17.16
N ALA A 91 -1.09 -23.86 -16.49
CA ALA A 91 -0.32 -25.00 -16.99
C ALA A 91 -1.06 -25.81 -18.09
N GLY A 92 -2.23 -25.35 -18.56
CA GLY A 92 -3.05 -26.08 -19.53
C GLY A 92 -4.08 -25.23 -20.31
N LYS A 93 -4.68 -25.85 -21.34
CA LYS A 93 -5.62 -25.23 -22.30
C LYS A 93 -7.04 -24.92 -21.76
N ARG A 94 -7.29 -25.01 -20.45
CA ARG A 94 -8.65 -24.87 -19.87
C ARG A 94 -8.71 -23.76 -18.83
N PRO A 95 -9.84 -23.02 -18.73
CA PRO A 95 -10.02 -22.00 -17.72
C PRO A 95 -10.09 -22.61 -16.31
N PRO A 96 -9.52 -21.95 -15.28
CA PRO A 96 -9.34 -22.56 -13.97
C PRO A 96 -10.65 -22.85 -13.23
N ARG A 97 -10.86 -24.12 -12.86
CA ARG A 97 -11.97 -24.57 -12.00
C ARG A 97 -11.69 -24.24 -10.52
N LYS A 98 -12.69 -24.37 -9.63
CA LYS A 98 -12.57 -24.11 -8.18
C LYS A 98 -11.52 -25.02 -7.47
N GLY A 99 -10.99 -26.06 -8.12
CA GLY A 99 -9.84 -26.84 -7.63
C GLY A 99 -8.49 -26.36 -8.19
N ASP A 100 -8.50 -25.70 -9.34
CA ASP A 100 -7.32 -25.37 -10.14
C ASP A 100 -6.50 -24.23 -9.51
N TYR A 101 -7.14 -23.27 -8.84
CA TYR A 101 -6.39 -22.19 -8.19
C TYR A 101 -5.55 -22.66 -7.00
N ARG A 102 -5.97 -23.71 -6.29
CA ARG A 102 -5.17 -24.29 -5.21
C ARG A 102 -3.92 -24.92 -5.80
N GLU A 103 -4.08 -25.75 -6.83
CA GLU A 103 -2.98 -26.35 -7.58
C GLU A 103 -2.03 -25.29 -8.13
N ALA A 104 -2.54 -24.21 -8.72
CA ALA A 104 -1.74 -23.08 -9.17
C ALA A 104 -0.95 -22.41 -8.03
N ILE A 105 -1.52 -22.28 -6.82
CA ILE A 105 -0.80 -21.81 -5.63
C ILE A 105 0.29 -22.80 -5.24
N PHE A 106 -0.02 -24.10 -5.16
CA PHE A 106 0.96 -25.15 -4.85
C PHE A 106 2.15 -25.12 -5.81
N GLU A 107 1.90 -25.19 -7.12
CA GLU A 107 2.96 -25.13 -8.13
C GLU A 107 3.80 -23.84 -8.05
N THR A 108 3.16 -22.73 -7.70
CA THR A 108 3.84 -21.44 -7.61
C THR A 108 4.76 -21.41 -6.40
N VAL A 109 4.27 -21.86 -5.25
CA VAL A 109 5.04 -21.91 -4.00
C VAL A 109 6.16 -22.95 -4.08
N GLU A 110 5.88 -24.16 -4.58
CA GLU A 110 6.91 -25.20 -4.75
C GLU A 110 8.04 -24.74 -5.68
N ARG A 111 7.71 -24.03 -6.76
CA ARG A 111 8.71 -23.45 -7.66
C ARG A 111 9.52 -22.35 -6.97
N ALA A 112 8.86 -21.47 -6.21
CA ALA A 112 9.51 -20.37 -5.50
C ALA A 112 10.41 -20.85 -4.35
N LEU A 113 10.02 -21.93 -3.68
CA LEU A 113 10.70 -22.49 -2.50
C LEU A 113 11.46 -23.78 -2.82
N LYS A 114 11.83 -24.00 -4.08
CA LYS A 114 12.44 -25.25 -4.55
C LYS A 114 13.61 -25.66 -3.65
N GLY A 115 13.52 -26.85 -3.07
CA GLY A 115 14.54 -27.42 -2.18
C GLY A 115 14.37 -27.08 -0.69
N ARG A 116 13.33 -26.37 -0.29
CA ARG A 116 12.98 -26.16 1.12
C ARG A 116 12.02 -27.24 1.62
N ASP A 117 12.30 -27.78 2.80
CA ASP A 117 11.48 -28.83 3.44
C ASP A 117 10.09 -28.34 3.86
N ASP A 118 9.92 -27.04 4.08
CA ASP A 118 8.66 -26.42 4.51
C ASP A 118 7.77 -25.93 3.36
N ALA A 119 8.19 -26.11 2.11
CA ALA A 119 7.47 -25.62 0.92
C ALA A 119 6.03 -26.13 0.84
N GLN A 120 5.81 -27.42 1.08
CA GLN A 120 4.47 -28.03 1.05
C GLN A 120 3.56 -27.47 2.14
N ARG A 121 4.12 -27.21 3.33
CA ARG A 121 3.38 -26.61 4.46
C ARG A 121 2.99 -25.18 4.14
N ILE A 122 3.92 -24.37 3.62
CA ILE A 122 3.65 -22.98 3.20
C ILE A 122 2.60 -22.93 2.10
N ALA A 123 2.70 -23.81 1.10
CA ALA A 123 1.72 -23.90 0.02
C ALA A 123 0.32 -24.22 0.54
N THR A 124 0.22 -25.17 1.49
CA THR A 124 -1.04 -25.52 2.14
C THR A 124 -1.64 -24.34 2.91
N LEU A 125 -0.82 -23.65 3.71
CA LEU A 125 -1.26 -22.46 4.47
C LEU A 125 -1.85 -21.38 3.57
N ILE A 126 -1.15 -21.04 2.49
CA ILE A 126 -1.60 -20.03 1.52
C ILE A 126 -2.87 -20.52 0.82
N ALA A 127 -2.89 -21.76 0.31
CA ALA A 127 -4.02 -22.31 -0.44
C ALA A 127 -5.30 -22.45 0.41
N ASP A 128 -5.17 -22.71 1.71
CA ASP A 128 -6.31 -22.82 2.64
C ASP A 128 -6.91 -21.46 2.99
N LYS A 129 -6.06 -20.43 3.13
CA LYS A 129 -6.53 -19.08 3.45
C LYS A 129 -7.03 -18.32 2.20
N ALA A 130 -6.42 -18.56 1.05
CA ALA A 130 -6.70 -17.80 -0.17
C ALA A 130 -8.11 -18.08 -0.73
N ARG A 131 -8.87 -17.00 -0.97
CA ARG A 131 -10.14 -17.06 -1.70
C ARG A 131 -9.90 -16.70 -3.17
N PRO A 132 -10.44 -17.45 -4.15
CA PRO A 132 -10.26 -17.08 -5.56
C PRO A 132 -11.13 -15.87 -5.92
N HIS A 133 -10.56 -14.90 -6.63
CA HIS A 133 -11.31 -13.90 -7.39
C HIS A 133 -11.30 -14.27 -8.87
N ARG A 134 -12.47 -14.23 -9.50
CA ARG A 134 -12.60 -14.47 -10.94
C ARG A 134 -12.89 -13.16 -11.64
N TYR A 135 -11.91 -12.65 -12.37
CA TYR A 135 -12.10 -11.49 -13.21
C TYR A 135 -12.62 -11.95 -14.58
N SER A 136 -13.87 -11.61 -14.89
CA SER A 136 -14.50 -11.88 -16.20
C SER A 136 -14.72 -10.55 -16.92
N GLY A 137 -13.62 -9.90 -17.32
CA GLY A 137 -13.68 -8.55 -17.84
C GLY A 137 -13.51 -8.42 -19.35
N ASP A 138 -12.72 -9.25 -20.02
CA ASP A 138 -12.02 -8.83 -21.26
C ASP A 138 -12.88 -8.26 -22.40
N ASN A 139 -14.19 -8.53 -22.46
CA ASN A 139 -15.13 -8.02 -23.47
C ASN A 139 -16.31 -7.18 -22.92
N ARG A 140 -16.25 -6.70 -21.67
CA ARG A 140 -17.29 -5.84 -21.08
C ARG A 140 -16.86 -4.36 -21.10
N PRO A 141 -17.81 -3.42 -21.25
CA PRO A 141 -17.53 -1.98 -21.12
C PRO A 141 -16.85 -1.64 -19.78
N GLU A 142 -17.28 -2.32 -18.71
CA GLU A 142 -16.81 -2.17 -17.32
C GLU A 142 -15.43 -2.79 -17.06
N SER A 143 -14.75 -3.31 -18.10
CA SER A 143 -13.49 -4.02 -17.91
C SER A 143 -12.31 -3.08 -17.76
N ILE A 144 -11.35 -3.46 -16.92
CA ILE A 144 -10.08 -2.74 -16.73
C ILE A 144 -9.42 -2.44 -18.08
N ILE A 145 -9.43 -3.40 -19.01
CA ILE A 145 -8.84 -3.25 -20.34
C ILE A 145 -9.57 -2.19 -21.15
N LYS A 146 -10.92 -2.26 -21.20
CA LYS A 146 -11.72 -1.31 -21.97
C LYS A 146 -11.64 0.10 -21.38
N ILE A 147 -11.73 0.23 -20.05
CA ILE A 147 -11.56 1.50 -19.34
C ILE A 147 -10.18 2.10 -19.64
N CYS A 148 -9.12 1.28 -19.58
CA CYS A 148 -7.77 1.74 -19.89
C CYS A 148 -7.65 2.20 -21.35
N GLN A 149 -8.28 1.51 -22.30
CA GLN A 149 -8.32 1.95 -23.69
C GLN A 149 -9.07 3.27 -23.86
N ASP A 150 -10.17 3.46 -23.14
CA ASP A 150 -10.97 4.70 -23.20
C ASP A 150 -10.22 5.87 -22.55
N ASP A 151 -9.36 5.62 -21.55
CA ASP A 151 -8.48 6.63 -21.00
C ASP A 151 -7.45 7.17 -22.00
N LEU A 152 -7.00 6.32 -22.92
CA LEU A 152 -5.95 6.63 -23.90
C LEU A 152 -6.47 7.34 -25.14
N ILE A 153 -7.77 7.58 -25.23
CA ILE A 153 -8.35 8.51 -26.22
C ILE A 153 -7.84 9.94 -25.97
N ASP A 154 -7.54 10.27 -24.71
CA ASP A 154 -6.95 11.55 -24.35
C ASP A 154 -5.41 11.51 -24.52
N VAL A 155 -4.94 12.20 -25.55
CA VAL A 155 -3.52 12.30 -25.89
C VAL A 155 -2.74 13.08 -24.83
N ASN A 156 -3.36 14.08 -24.19
CA ASN A 156 -2.68 14.85 -23.14
C ASN A 156 -2.46 13.99 -21.90
N PHE A 157 -3.47 13.21 -21.51
CA PHE A 157 -3.39 12.26 -20.39
C PHE A 157 -2.26 11.24 -20.59
N SER A 158 -2.20 10.62 -21.77
CA SER A 158 -1.17 9.62 -22.08
C SER A 158 0.24 10.18 -22.09
N ASN A 159 0.44 11.36 -22.68
CA ASN A 159 1.73 12.06 -22.66
C ASN A 159 2.16 12.44 -21.24
N GLU A 160 1.29 13.04 -20.44
CA GLU A 160 1.64 13.46 -19.08
C GLU A 160 1.97 12.27 -18.17
N ILE A 161 1.23 11.16 -18.28
CA ILE A 161 1.55 9.95 -17.51
C ILE A 161 2.87 9.33 -17.97
N ALA A 162 3.11 9.20 -19.28
CA ALA A 162 4.38 8.67 -19.77
C ALA A 162 5.56 9.52 -19.28
N ARG A 163 5.39 10.84 -19.29
CA ARG A 163 6.36 11.79 -18.76
C ARG A 163 6.62 11.56 -17.26
N LYS A 164 5.57 11.42 -16.44
CA LYS A 164 5.70 11.13 -15.00
C LYS A 164 6.39 9.80 -14.73
N ILE A 165 6.05 8.74 -15.48
CA ILE A 165 6.69 7.43 -15.37
C ILE A 165 8.19 7.54 -15.64
N ILE A 166 8.61 8.21 -16.72
CA ILE A 166 10.03 8.39 -17.03
C ILE A 166 10.74 9.21 -15.95
N ARG A 167 10.16 10.31 -15.48
CA ARG A 167 10.75 11.09 -14.37
C ARG A 167 10.95 10.25 -13.11
N HIS A 168 9.98 9.41 -12.78
CA HIS A 168 10.04 8.59 -11.58
C HIS A 168 11.08 7.47 -11.70
N LEU A 169 11.10 6.76 -12.82
CA LEU A 169 11.97 5.60 -13.03
C LEU A 169 13.42 6.02 -13.36
N THR A 170 13.59 7.16 -14.02
CA THR A 170 14.89 7.71 -14.42
C THR A 170 14.96 9.22 -14.12
N PRO A 171 15.15 9.62 -12.85
CA PRO A 171 15.18 11.03 -12.45
C PRO A 171 16.29 11.84 -13.13
N ASP A 172 17.39 11.19 -13.49
CA ASP A 172 18.54 11.82 -14.14
C ASP A 172 18.41 11.90 -15.69
N TYR A 173 17.34 11.34 -16.27
CA TYR A 173 17.08 11.44 -17.70
C TYR A 173 16.49 12.81 -18.05
N ILE A 174 17.14 13.53 -18.95
CA ILE A 174 16.70 14.86 -19.37
C ILE A 174 15.52 14.69 -20.34
N ILE A 175 14.33 15.08 -19.87
CA ILE A 175 13.13 15.08 -20.70
C ILE A 175 13.06 16.38 -21.49
N ASP A 176 12.98 16.27 -22.82
CA ASP A 176 12.78 17.41 -23.72
C ASP A 176 11.45 18.12 -23.42
N ASN A 177 11.43 19.45 -23.62
CA ASN A 177 10.22 20.25 -23.60
C ASN A 177 9.20 19.72 -24.64
N ASN A 178 9.69 19.26 -25.79
CA ASN A 178 8.88 18.68 -26.87
C ASN A 178 8.65 17.16 -26.69
N PHE A 179 8.60 16.66 -25.45
CA PHE A 179 8.32 15.25 -25.15
C PHE A 179 7.05 14.75 -25.86
N ARG A 180 7.16 13.57 -26.48
CA ARG A 180 6.09 12.90 -27.21
C ARG A 180 6.04 11.42 -26.85
N PHE A 181 4.85 10.93 -26.54
CA PHE A 181 4.51 9.54 -26.34
C PHE A 181 3.06 9.34 -26.81
N ASP A 182 2.89 9.31 -28.13
CA ASP A 182 1.57 9.27 -28.76
C ASP A 182 1.18 7.83 -29.09
N LEU A 183 -0.01 7.44 -28.64
CA LEU A 183 -0.59 6.14 -28.95
C LEU A 183 -1.49 6.25 -30.17
N ILE A 184 -1.04 5.68 -31.28
CA ILE A 184 -1.77 5.65 -32.54
C ILE A 184 -2.54 4.34 -32.62
N LYS A 185 -3.87 4.42 -32.55
CA LYS A 185 -4.73 3.24 -32.66
C LYS A 185 -4.57 2.59 -34.04
N ILE A 186 -4.28 1.30 -34.03
CA ILE A 186 -4.22 0.41 -35.19
C ILE A 186 -5.15 -0.79 -34.92
N ASN A 187 -5.46 -1.60 -35.94
CA ASN A 187 -6.47 -2.67 -35.91
C ASN A 187 -6.70 -3.31 -34.52
N ASP A 188 -5.70 -4.02 -34.01
CA ASP A 188 -5.83 -4.78 -32.77
C ASP A 188 -5.12 -4.14 -31.56
N GLY A 189 -4.57 -2.92 -31.68
CA GLY A 189 -3.74 -2.32 -30.62
C GLY A 189 -3.30 -0.89 -30.89
N TYR A 190 -2.12 -0.56 -30.40
CA TYR A 190 -1.53 0.77 -30.54
C TYR A 190 -0.11 0.67 -31.11
N ALA A 191 0.17 1.46 -32.15
CA ALA A 191 1.53 1.84 -32.48
C ALA A 191 1.92 3.03 -31.61
N ILE A 192 3.20 3.15 -31.26
CA ILE A 192 3.68 4.25 -30.41
C ILE A 192 4.64 5.11 -31.20
N ASP A 193 4.33 6.39 -31.31
CA ASP A 193 5.25 7.42 -31.78
C ASP A 193 5.81 8.16 -30.57
N THR A 194 7.13 8.07 -30.38
CA THR A 194 7.79 8.69 -29.24
C THR A 194 9.19 9.17 -29.60
N ASN A 195 9.63 10.24 -28.94
CA ASN A 195 10.98 10.77 -29.02
C ASN A 195 11.85 10.41 -27.80
N ILE A 196 11.42 9.45 -26.99
CA ILE A 196 12.23 8.92 -25.88
C ILE A 196 13.40 8.12 -26.47
N ASP A 197 14.63 8.50 -26.08
CA ASP A 197 15.81 7.69 -26.32
C ASP A 197 15.84 6.57 -25.27
N PHE A 198 15.28 5.41 -25.62
CA PHE A 198 15.23 4.26 -24.72
C PHE A 198 16.61 3.67 -24.43
N ASP A 199 17.59 3.84 -25.30
CA ASP A 199 18.94 3.34 -25.04
C ASP A 199 19.56 4.14 -23.90
N LEU A 200 19.56 5.48 -24.01
CA LEU A 200 20.03 6.37 -22.96
C LEU A 200 19.21 6.25 -21.66
N ALA A 201 17.89 6.19 -21.76
CA ALA A 201 17.03 6.03 -20.58
C ALA A 201 17.33 4.71 -19.85
N ASN A 202 17.58 3.63 -20.59
CA ASN A 202 17.93 2.34 -19.98
C ASN A 202 19.32 2.33 -19.36
N GLU A 203 20.31 3.03 -19.93
CA GLU A 203 21.62 3.18 -19.28
C GLU A 203 21.50 3.80 -17.88
N ILE A 204 20.60 4.76 -17.70
CA ILE A 204 20.33 5.40 -16.41
C ILE A 204 19.54 4.45 -15.50
N TYR A 205 18.45 3.87 -16.02
CA TYR A 205 17.58 2.95 -15.30
C TYR A 205 18.36 1.76 -14.73
N HIS A 206 19.27 1.19 -15.54
CA HIS A 206 20.02 0.00 -15.20
C HIS A 206 21.15 0.23 -14.19
N LYS A 207 21.42 1.48 -13.79
CA LYS A 207 22.27 1.79 -12.62
C LYS A 207 21.62 1.33 -11.32
N LYS A 208 20.29 1.26 -11.27
CA LYS A 208 19.51 0.89 -10.07
C LYS A 208 18.84 -0.47 -10.21
N ILE A 209 18.36 -0.82 -11.40
CA ILE A 209 17.57 -2.04 -11.65
C ILE A 209 18.29 -2.93 -12.67
N PRO A 210 18.60 -4.19 -12.39
CA PRO A 210 19.31 -5.02 -13.36
C PRO A 210 18.43 -5.30 -14.60
N PRO A 211 19.03 -5.41 -15.81
CA PRO A 211 18.28 -5.72 -17.04
C PRO A 211 17.48 -7.03 -16.98
N SER A 212 17.91 -7.98 -16.14
CA SER A 212 17.22 -9.25 -15.90
C SER A 212 15.89 -9.08 -15.17
N HIS A 213 15.68 -7.95 -14.47
CA HIS A 213 14.41 -7.62 -13.84
C HIS A 213 13.48 -6.95 -14.84
N SER A 214 13.93 -5.83 -15.44
CA SER A 214 13.10 -5.06 -16.38
C SER A 214 13.96 -4.13 -17.25
N THR A 215 13.36 -3.66 -18.35
CA THR A 215 13.95 -2.69 -19.27
C THR A 215 12.85 -1.76 -19.75
N LEU A 216 13.12 -0.45 -19.74
CA LEU A 216 12.22 0.56 -20.23
C LEU A 216 11.94 0.33 -21.72
N SER A 217 10.66 0.32 -22.05
CA SER A 217 10.16 0.19 -23.41
C SER A 217 8.78 0.82 -23.48
N PRO A 218 8.25 1.09 -24.68
CA PRO A 218 6.89 1.60 -24.83
C PRO A 218 5.84 0.69 -24.16
N ALA A 219 6.02 -0.64 -24.27
CA ALA A 219 5.15 -1.62 -23.62
C ALA A 219 5.26 -1.59 -22.09
N TYR A 220 6.45 -1.38 -21.56
CA TYR A 220 6.67 -1.25 -20.11
C TYR A 220 6.00 0.01 -19.56
N ILE A 221 6.14 1.15 -20.24
CA ILE A 221 5.43 2.39 -19.92
C ILE A 221 3.92 2.15 -19.93
N MET A 222 3.38 1.60 -21.02
CA MET A 222 1.96 1.26 -21.11
C MET A 222 1.50 0.32 -19.98
N SER A 223 2.35 -0.62 -19.55
CA SER A 223 1.99 -1.56 -18.48
C SER A 223 1.66 -0.87 -17.16
N HIS A 224 2.22 0.30 -16.87
CA HIS A 224 1.88 1.09 -15.69
C HIS A 224 0.45 1.67 -15.76
N PHE A 225 -0.08 1.95 -16.95
CA PHE A 225 -1.45 2.47 -17.12
C PHE A 225 -2.49 1.45 -16.67
N VAL A 226 -2.44 0.24 -17.26
CA VAL A 226 -3.39 -0.83 -16.92
C VAL A 226 -3.26 -1.27 -15.46
N THR A 227 -2.05 -1.19 -14.94
CA THR A 227 -1.72 -1.47 -13.55
C THR A 227 -2.34 -0.48 -12.58
N ALA A 228 -2.22 0.82 -12.82
CA ALA A 228 -2.85 1.86 -11.99
C ALA A 228 -4.39 1.77 -12.06
N ARG A 229 -4.90 1.36 -13.23
CA ARG A 229 -6.34 1.09 -13.41
C ARG A 229 -6.81 -0.12 -12.63
N ALA A 230 -6.00 -1.18 -12.59
CA ALA A 230 -6.31 -2.36 -11.78
C ALA A 230 -6.32 -2.03 -10.28
N ASP A 231 -5.39 -1.20 -9.77
CA ASP A 231 -5.42 -0.71 -8.38
C ASP A 231 -6.76 -0.03 -8.09
N THR A 232 -7.14 0.94 -8.92
CA THR A 232 -8.38 1.71 -8.76
C THR A 232 -9.60 0.81 -8.80
N PHE A 233 -9.67 -0.08 -9.79
CA PHE A 233 -10.79 -0.99 -9.99
C PHE A 233 -10.98 -1.92 -8.79
N PHE A 234 -9.92 -2.58 -8.32
CA PHE A 234 -10.05 -3.54 -7.22
C PHE A 234 -10.28 -2.86 -5.88
N SER A 235 -9.68 -1.69 -5.65
CA SER A 235 -9.98 -0.89 -4.46
C SER A 235 -11.46 -0.48 -4.41
N ALA A 236 -12.03 -0.06 -5.55
CA ALA A 236 -13.46 0.25 -5.64
C ALA A 236 -14.31 -1.00 -5.43
N TYR A 237 -13.96 -2.11 -6.08
CA TYR A 237 -14.67 -3.39 -5.98
C TYR A 237 -14.72 -3.91 -4.54
N TYR A 238 -13.62 -3.78 -3.79
CA TYR A 238 -13.51 -4.23 -2.41
C TYR A 238 -13.85 -3.15 -1.38
N MET A 239 -14.30 -1.97 -1.81
CA MET A 239 -14.58 -0.81 -0.96
C MET A 239 -13.45 -0.55 0.04
N SER A 240 -12.21 -0.65 -0.45
CA SER A 240 -11.01 -0.63 0.36
C SER A 240 -10.03 0.39 -0.19
N GLU A 241 -9.33 1.06 0.70
CA GLU A 241 -8.35 2.05 0.32
C GLU A 241 -7.12 1.40 -0.33
N PRO A 242 -6.65 1.86 -1.50
CA PRO A 242 -5.45 1.32 -2.13
C PRO A 242 -4.20 1.66 -1.31
N VAL A 243 -3.41 0.66 -0.98
CA VAL A 243 -2.02 0.83 -0.55
C VAL A 243 -1.14 0.70 -1.80
N ILE A 244 -0.63 1.83 -2.28
CA ILE A 244 0.01 1.94 -3.60
C ILE A 244 1.30 2.76 -3.53
N SER A 245 2.19 2.57 -4.51
CA SER A 245 3.45 3.31 -4.61
C SER A 245 3.23 4.79 -4.97
N PRO A 246 4.23 5.66 -4.77
CA PRO A 246 4.15 7.07 -5.18
C PRO A 246 3.86 7.22 -6.68
N LEU A 247 4.50 6.42 -7.54
CA LEU A 247 4.26 6.44 -8.98
C LEU A 247 2.78 6.16 -9.31
N TYR A 248 2.21 5.08 -8.77
CA TYR A 248 0.81 4.74 -9.07
C TYR A 248 -0.16 5.75 -8.46
N SER A 249 0.19 6.34 -7.32
CA SER A 249 -0.57 7.45 -6.74
C SER A 249 -0.64 8.65 -7.69
N GLU A 250 0.49 9.05 -8.29
CA GLU A 250 0.53 10.14 -9.28
C GLU A 250 -0.28 9.82 -10.53
N ILE A 251 -0.24 8.58 -11.03
CA ILE A 251 -0.99 8.16 -12.22
C ILE A 251 -2.50 8.16 -11.95
N ILE A 252 -2.93 7.65 -10.79
CA ILE A 252 -4.36 7.60 -10.42
C ILE A 252 -4.89 9.02 -10.20
N GLN A 253 -4.10 9.91 -9.59
CA GLN A 253 -4.46 11.30 -9.35
C GLN A 253 -4.79 12.07 -10.63
N GLU A 254 -4.09 11.81 -11.73
CA GLU A 254 -4.37 12.51 -13.00
C GLU A 254 -5.81 12.36 -13.48
N LYS A 255 -6.53 11.30 -13.08
CA LYS A 255 -7.94 11.12 -13.46
C LYS A 255 -8.92 11.00 -12.30
N HIS A 256 -8.46 10.51 -11.15
CA HIS A 256 -9.30 10.11 -10.02
C HIS A 256 -8.79 10.70 -8.71
N MET A 257 -8.57 12.03 -8.69
CA MET A 257 -8.11 12.74 -7.48
C MET A 257 -8.90 12.34 -6.23
N GLU A 258 -10.24 12.28 -6.33
CA GLU A 258 -11.15 11.95 -5.24
C GLU A 258 -10.90 10.56 -4.64
N PHE A 259 -10.43 9.61 -5.45
CA PHE A 259 -10.16 8.24 -5.02
C PHE A 259 -8.99 8.14 -4.03
N LEU A 260 -8.09 9.12 -4.06
CA LEU A 260 -6.88 9.16 -3.23
C LEU A 260 -6.92 10.22 -2.13
N VAL A 261 -7.99 11.01 -2.02
CA VAL A 261 -8.14 12.01 -0.94
C VAL A 261 -8.08 11.34 0.43
N ARG A 262 -8.84 10.24 0.61
CA ARG A 262 -8.84 9.48 1.88
C ARG A 262 -7.46 8.90 2.17
N ARG A 263 -6.84 8.27 1.17
CA ARG A 263 -5.50 7.69 1.31
C ARG A 263 -4.46 8.69 1.77
N ARG A 264 -4.36 9.83 1.07
CA ARG A 264 -3.41 10.88 1.44
C ARG A 264 -3.67 11.45 2.83
N SER A 265 -4.94 11.64 3.19
CA SER A 265 -5.31 12.12 4.53
C SER A 265 -4.82 11.15 5.59
N HIS A 266 -5.05 9.85 5.40
CA HIS A 266 -4.64 8.78 6.31
C HIS A 266 -3.12 8.62 6.40
N ASP A 267 -2.40 8.66 5.28
CA ASP A 267 -0.93 8.63 5.27
C ASP A 267 -0.35 9.85 6.02
N ASN A 268 -0.92 11.04 5.79
CA ASN A 268 -0.52 12.24 6.51
C ASN A 268 -0.84 12.16 8.01
N GLU A 269 -1.97 11.58 8.40
CA GLU A 269 -2.33 11.39 9.81
C GLU A 269 -1.38 10.42 10.53
N ILE A 270 -0.98 9.32 9.87
CA ILE A 270 0.00 8.38 10.40
C ILE A 270 1.37 9.05 10.53
N ALA A 271 1.81 9.78 9.51
CA ALA A 271 3.08 10.50 9.53
C ALA A 271 3.10 11.56 10.64
N LEU A 272 2.08 12.40 10.73
CA LEU A 272 1.95 13.41 11.80
C LEU A 272 1.88 12.77 13.19
N PHE A 273 1.22 11.63 13.33
CA PHE A 273 1.21 10.89 14.60
C PHE A 273 2.61 10.46 15.00
N HIS A 274 3.40 9.92 14.08
CA HIS A 274 4.80 9.57 14.35
C HIS A 274 5.64 10.80 14.68
N ASP A 275 5.58 11.85 13.86
CA ASP A 275 6.39 13.06 14.03
C ASP A 275 6.13 13.77 15.38
N ILE A 276 4.86 13.80 15.82
CA ILE A 276 4.45 14.56 17.00
C ILE A 276 4.49 13.70 18.27
N ILE A 277 4.02 12.46 18.21
CA ILE A 277 3.86 11.60 19.41
C ILE A 277 5.11 10.76 19.67
N LEU A 278 5.86 10.40 18.63
CA LEU A 278 7.02 9.51 18.69
C LEU A 278 8.23 10.09 17.96
N PRO A 279 8.64 11.32 18.30
CA PRO A 279 9.76 11.95 17.63
C PRO A 279 11.02 11.09 17.81
N ASN A 280 11.73 10.86 16.71
CA ASN A 280 12.97 10.06 16.63
C ASN A 280 12.80 8.54 16.76
N PHE A 281 11.58 8.01 16.72
CA PHE A 281 11.37 6.57 16.54
C PHE A 281 11.17 6.23 15.06
N PRO A 282 11.71 5.11 14.57
CA PRO A 282 11.44 4.61 13.22
C PRO A 282 9.96 4.23 13.06
N LEU A 283 9.53 4.06 11.81
CA LEU A 283 8.23 3.45 11.50
C LEU A 283 8.23 1.94 11.80
N ILE A 284 7.03 1.34 11.93
CA ILE A 284 6.89 -0.12 12.00
C ILE A 284 7.49 -0.74 10.75
N ARG A 285 7.17 -0.16 9.58
CA ARG A 285 7.67 -0.62 8.29
C ARG A 285 9.19 -0.65 8.25
N GLU A 286 9.83 0.43 8.68
CA GLU A 286 11.29 0.57 8.71
C GLU A 286 11.94 -0.43 9.67
N SER A 287 11.41 -0.55 10.89
CA SER A 287 11.94 -1.45 11.93
C SER A 287 11.96 -2.90 11.47
N ILE A 288 10.93 -3.32 10.74
CA ILE A 288 10.82 -4.68 10.22
C ILE A 288 11.68 -4.86 8.96
N ASN A 289 11.60 -3.94 7.99
CA ASN A 289 12.33 -4.08 6.73
C ASN A 289 13.85 -3.98 6.90
N ASN A 290 14.34 -3.26 7.92
CA ASN A 290 15.75 -3.21 8.26
C ASN A 290 16.23 -4.44 9.05
N GLY A 291 15.32 -5.34 9.45
CA GLY A 291 15.61 -6.52 10.25
C GLY A 291 15.88 -6.24 11.73
N ASP A 292 15.60 -5.03 12.22
CA ASP A 292 15.73 -4.69 13.64
C ASP A 292 14.64 -5.35 14.49
N ARG A 293 13.48 -5.64 13.87
CA ARG A 293 12.36 -6.40 14.44
C ARG A 293 11.86 -7.49 13.49
N SER A 294 11.47 -8.62 14.06
CA SER A 294 10.81 -9.71 13.35
C SER A 294 9.29 -9.53 13.28
N PHE A 295 8.65 -10.22 12.34
CA PHE A 295 7.18 -10.24 12.26
C PHE A 295 6.55 -10.92 13.48
N SER A 296 7.19 -11.95 14.04
CA SER A 296 6.78 -12.56 15.31
C SER A 296 6.76 -11.56 16.48
N GLU A 297 7.80 -10.71 16.63
CA GLU A 297 7.80 -9.64 17.62
C GLU A 297 6.66 -8.62 17.36
N PHE A 298 6.42 -8.28 16.10
CA PHE A 298 5.31 -7.42 15.72
C PHE A 298 3.95 -8.04 16.07
N SER A 299 3.77 -9.35 15.89
CA SER A 299 2.52 -10.01 16.27
C SER A 299 2.25 -9.91 17.76
N ALA A 300 3.28 -10.06 18.60
CA ALA A 300 3.15 -9.89 20.04
C ALA A 300 2.77 -8.44 20.42
N LEU A 301 3.26 -7.44 19.68
CA LEU A 301 2.80 -6.05 19.82
C LEU A 301 1.33 -5.93 19.41
N LEU A 302 0.94 -6.53 18.29
CA LEU A 302 -0.41 -6.46 17.73
C LEU A 302 -1.47 -7.07 18.67
N GLU A 303 -1.17 -8.19 19.32
CA GLU A 303 -2.03 -8.80 20.33
C GLU A 303 -2.30 -7.87 21.52
N LYS A 304 -1.31 -7.04 21.90
CA LYS A 304 -1.47 -6.04 22.95
C LYS A 304 -2.14 -4.75 22.46
N ALA A 305 -2.19 -4.55 21.14
CA ALA A 305 -2.71 -3.35 20.51
C ALA A 305 -4.24 -3.32 20.39
N ASP A 306 -4.96 -4.40 20.72
CA ASP A 306 -6.42 -4.50 20.50
C ASP A 306 -7.21 -3.29 20.98
N ARG A 307 -6.96 -2.82 22.21
CA ARG A 307 -7.64 -1.62 22.75
C ARG A 307 -7.24 -0.35 22.02
N PHE A 308 -5.98 -0.24 21.62
CA PHE A 308 -5.48 0.90 20.85
C PHE A 308 -6.06 0.93 19.44
N LYS A 309 -6.15 -0.22 18.78
CA LYS A 309 -6.81 -0.37 17.49
C LYS A 309 -8.29 -0.03 17.58
N GLN A 310 -9.02 -0.60 18.55
CA GLN A 310 -10.43 -0.25 18.78
C GLN A 310 -10.61 1.25 19.02
N TRP A 311 -9.71 1.87 19.78
CA TRP A 311 -9.68 3.32 19.99
C TRP A 311 -9.49 4.11 18.68
N ILE A 312 -8.58 3.69 17.78
CA ILE A 312 -8.43 4.31 16.44
C ILE A 312 -9.73 4.18 15.62
N GLN A 313 -10.39 3.02 15.68
CA GLN A 313 -11.56 2.73 14.85
C GLN A 313 -12.81 3.53 15.24
N VAL A 314 -12.99 3.84 16.53
CA VAL A 314 -14.17 4.59 17.04
C VAL A 314 -14.02 6.12 16.84
N THR A 315 -12.94 6.58 16.21
CA THR A 315 -12.68 8.00 15.97
C THR A 315 -13.65 8.61 14.96
N ASN A 316 -14.19 9.79 15.28
CA ASN A 316 -14.95 10.61 14.34
C ASN A 316 -14.07 10.88 13.10
N PRO A 317 -14.53 10.59 11.86
CA PRO A 317 -13.76 10.85 10.64
C PRO A 317 -13.26 12.30 10.48
N ASN A 318 -13.89 13.26 11.17
CA ASN A 318 -13.53 14.67 11.14
C ASN A 318 -12.52 15.09 12.24
N GLU A 319 -12.20 14.21 13.20
CA GLU A 319 -11.21 14.47 14.25
C GLU A 319 -9.90 13.73 13.90
N GLY A 320 -8.86 14.47 13.48
CA GLY A 320 -7.56 13.90 13.08
C GLY A 320 -6.91 13.02 14.16
N LEU A 321 -6.13 11.99 13.78
CA LEU A 321 -5.54 11.01 14.70
C LEU A 321 -4.76 11.64 15.88
N VAL A 322 -3.94 12.65 15.61
CA VAL A 322 -3.17 13.39 16.63
C VAL A 322 -4.09 14.10 17.62
N GLN A 323 -5.13 14.77 17.11
CA GLN A 323 -6.09 15.50 17.93
C GLN A 323 -6.86 14.52 18.83
N HIS A 324 -7.31 13.41 18.26
CA HIS A 324 -7.99 12.37 19.00
C HIS A 324 -7.10 11.75 20.08
N TYR A 325 -5.81 11.51 19.77
CA TYR A 325 -4.82 11.03 20.74
C TYR A 325 -4.65 12.01 21.89
N HIS A 326 -4.42 13.28 21.59
CA HIS A 326 -4.22 14.32 22.60
C HIS A 326 -5.44 14.42 23.52
N ARG A 327 -6.65 14.50 22.94
CA ARG A 327 -7.90 14.54 23.69
C ARG A 327 -8.04 13.33 24.61
N SER A 328 -7.80 12.13 24.10
CA SER A 328 -7.98 10.88 24.87
C SER A 328 -6.91 10.68 25.94
N ALA A 329 -5.68 11.13 25.70
CA ALA A 329 -4.60 11.09 26.68
C ALA A 329 -4.81 12.11 27.82
N THR A 330 -5.50 13.23 27.53
CA THR A 330 -5.70 14.35 28.45
C THR A 330 -7.11 14.40 29.08
N SER A 331 -8.11 13.75 28.49
CA SER A 331 -9.47 13.70 29.04
C SER A 331 -9.44 12.94 30.38
N GLN A 332 -9.88 13.63 31.45
CA GLN A 332 -9.70 13.33 32.88
C GLN A 332 -8.39 13.85 33.52
N THR A 333 -8.03 15.12 33.27
CA THR A 333 -7.23 15.90 34.23
C THR A 333 -8.10 16.88 35.01
N TRP A 334 -8.56 16.47 36.19
CA TRP A 334 -8.60 17.39 37.33
C TRP A 334 -7.87 16.73 38.50
N ALA A 335 -6.82 17.43 38.98
CA ALA A 335 -5.98 17.22 40.17
C ALA A 335 -4.87 16.14 40.15
N ASP A 336 -3.63 16.65 40.03
CA ASP A 336 -2.45 16.38 40.86
C ASP A 336 -1.99 14.93 41.14
N LYS A 337 -0.94 14.49 40.43
CA LYS A 337 0.23 13.73 40.95
C LYS A 337 1.24 13.27 39.88
N LEU A 338 1.66 14.14 38.96
CA LEU A 338 2.87 13.87 38.17
C LEU A 338 3.80 15.10 38.20
N PRO A 339 4.95 15.03 38.90
CA PRO A 339 5.96 16.06 38.79
C PRO A 339 6.85 15.73 37.58
N THR A 340 6.72 16.47 36.49
CA THR A 340 7.87 17.14 35.82
C THR A 340 7.41 17.99 34.64
N LYS A 341 7.99 19.18 34.56
CA LYS A 341 7.61 20.30 33.68
C LYS A 341 7.92 20.10 32.19
N SER A 342 8.55 19.00 31.81
CA SER A 342 9.06 18.78 30.46
C SER A 342 8.00 18.26 29.48
N VAL A 343 7.11 17.36 29.93
CA VAL A 343 6.08 16.74 29.06
C VAL A 343 4.97 17.73 28.71
N ARG A 344 4.55 18.57 29.67
CA ARG A 344 3.55 19.62 29.43
C ARG A 344 4.03 20.70 28.47
N PHE A 345 5.32 21.05 28.53
CA PHE A 345 5.88 22.09 27.68
C PHE A 345 6.14 21.60 26.24
N ALA A 346 6.64 20.37 26.07
CA ALA A 346 6.82 19.78 24.74
C ALA A 346 5.48 19.61 23.98
N VAL A 347 4.44 19.16 24.68
CA VAL A 347 3.11 18.90 24.07
C VAL A 347 2.32 20.19 23.81
N ALA A 348 2.36 21.17 24.71
CA ALA A 348 1.60 22.41 24.54
C ALA A 348 2.29 23.41 23.59
N THR A 349 3.62 23.45 23.55
CA THR A 349 4.37 24.40 22.72
C THR A 349 4.58 23.88 21.30
N GLY A 350 4.65 22.55 21.09
CA GLY A 350 4.73 21.95 19.76
C GLY A 350 3.47 22.19 18.90
N LEU A 351 2.27 22.12 19.49
CA LEU A 351 1.01 22.29 18.74
C LEU A 351 0.69 23.76 18.41
N GLY A 352 1.11 24.72 19.25
CA GLY A 352 0.86 26.15 19.01
C GLY A 352 1.69 26.74 17.86
N ALA A 353 2.89 26.22 17.61
CA ALA A 353 3.75 26.71 16.53
C ALA A 353 3.52 25.98 15.19
N ILE A 354 3.02 24.74 15.21
CA ILE A 354 2.83 23.92 14.00
C ILE A 354 1.46 24.20 13.34
N ALA A 355 0.44 24.54 14.11
CA ALA A 355 -0.86 24.95 13.56
C ALA A 355 -0.76 26.19 12.66
N ASP A 356 0.13 27.14 12.98
CA ASP A 356 0.39 28.33 12.15
C ASP A 356 1.36 28.06 10.98
N ALA A 357 2.20 27.02 11.06
CA ALA A 357 3.21 26.72 10.03
C ALA A 357 2.70 25.80 8.90
N VAL A 358 1.72 24.93 9.18
CA VAL A 358 1.24 23.92 8.23
C VAL A 358 0.04 24.41 7.39
N PHE A 359 -0.64 25.50 7.80
CA PHE A 359 -1.75 26.10 7.07
C PHE A 359 -1.56 27.61 6.80
N PRO A 360 -0.76 28.01 5.77
CA PRO A 360 -0.59 29.41 5.41
C PRO A 360 -1.77 29.96 4.56
N THR A 361 -3.01 29.53 4.85
CA THR A 361 -4.21 29.96 4.11
C THR A 361 -5.10 30.92 4.89
N GLY A 362 -4.67 31.39 6.07
CA GLY A 362 -5.42 32.42 6.82
C GLY A 362 -6.74 31.93 7.42
N LEU A 363 -6.94 30.62 7.54
CA LEU A 363 -8.07 30.01 8.27
C LEU A 363 -7.69 29.54 9.69
N GLY A 364 -6.55 30.00 10.20
CA GLY A 364 -6.09 29.76 11.56
C GLY A 364 -6.85 30.58 12.62
N THR A 365 -8.19 30.64 12.59
CA THR A 365 -9.00 31.10 13.75
C THR A 365 -10.49 30.73 13.68
N ALA A 366 -10.88 29.64 13.03
CA ALA A 366 -12.29 29.22 13.04
C ALA A 366 -12.47 27.71 12.84
N ALA A 367 -12.15 26.91 13.86
CA ALA A 367 -12.76 25.59 14.01
C ALA A 367 -13.57 25.60 15.32
N GLY A 368 -14.74 26.25 15.23
CA GLY A 368 -15.77 26.13 16.23
C GLY A 368 -16.13 24.66 16.43
N LEU A 369 -16.23 24.27 17.69
CA LEU A 369 -16.72 22.98 18.15
C LEU A 369 -18.09 22.67 17.53
N ALA A 370 -18.11 21.86 16.48
CA ALA A 370 -19.29 21.10 16.08
C ALA A 370 -19.15 19.68 16.64
N VAL A 371 -19.61 19.50 17.88
CA VAL A 371 -19.70 18.18 18.52
C VAL A 371 -20.81 17.40 17.85
N GLY A 372 -20.46 16.52 16.92
CA GLY A 372 -21.34 15.43 16.52
C GLY A 372 -21.47 14.45 17.68
N ALA A 373 -22.67 14.30 18.23
CA ALA A 373 -23.00 13.36 19.31
C ALA A 373 -23.08 11.91 18.81
N ALA A 374 -22.02 11.43 18.15
CA ALA A 374 -21.82 10.02 17.89
C ALA A 374 -20.75 9.49 18.87
N ASP A 375 -21.15 8.54 19.71
CA ASP A 375 -20.31 7.63 20.50
C ASP A 375 -19.67 8.04 21.84
N SER A 376 -20.21 9.01 22.59
CA SER A 376 -19.81 9.17 24.01
C SER A 376 -20.02 7.89 24.83
N LEU A 377 -21.00 7.05 24.47
CA LEU A 377 -21.33 5.81 25.18
C LEU A 377 -20.38 4.63 24.86
N PHE A 378 -19.79 4.58 23.65
CA PHE A 378 -18.81 3.55 23.27
C PHE A 378 -17.41 3.92 23.75
N LEU A 379 -17.01 5.20 23.63
CA LEU A 379 -15.78 5.71 24.24
C LEU A 379 -15.77 5.46 25.76
N ASP A 380 -16.86 5.78 26.48
CA ASP A 380 -16.92 5.61 27.94
C ASP A 380 -16.88 4.14 28.40
N LYS A 381 -17.27 3.19 27.55
CA LYS A 381 -17.15 1.74 27.84
C LYS A 381 -15.77 1.18 27.49
N LEU A 382 -15.11 1.67 26.44
CA LEU A 382 -13.76 1.28 26.02
C LEU A 382 -12.65 1.92 26.86
N ILE A 383 -12.87 3.13 27.38
CA ILE A 383 -11.84 4.01 27.97
C ILE A 383 -11.90 4.05 29.50
N LYS A 384 -12.79 3.32 30.18
CA LYS A 384 -12.80 3.27 31.65
C LYS A 384 -11.48 2.71 32.21
N GLY A 385 -10.56 3.62 32.53
CA GLY A 385 -9.23 3.38 33.10
C GLY A 385 -8.08 3.17 32.10
N TRP A 386 -8.36 2.90 30.81
CA TRP A 386 -7.33 2.67 29.79
C TRP A 386 -7.10 3.93 28.94
N ARG A 387 -5.84 4.25 28.63
CA ARG A 387 -5.48 5.42 27.81
C ARG A 387 -4.50 5.04 26.70
N PRO A 388 -4.59 5.67 25.51
CA PRO A 388 -3.69 5.34 24.39
C PRO A 388 -2.21 5.62 24.71
N ASN A 389 -1.91 6.62 25.55
CA ASN A 389 -0.53 6.91 25.97
C ASN A 389 0.10 5.79 26.81
N GLN A 390 -0.69 4.98 27.52
CA GLN A 390 -0.17 3.84 28.26
C GLN A 390 0.43 2.82 27.29
N PHE A 391 -0.32 2.44 26.24
CA PHE A 391 0.15 1.52 25.21
C PHE A 391 1.34 2.11 24.42
N ILE A 392 1.28 3.39 24.05
CA ILE A 392 2.36 4.03 23.30
C ILE A 392 3.66 4.07 24.11
N ALA A 393 3.61 4.49 25.37
CA ALA A 393 4.81 4.61 26.21
C ALA A 393 5.38 3.25 26.62
N SER A 394 4.55 2.20 26.73
CA SER A 394 5.01 0.87 27.19
C SER A 394 5.30 -0.09 26.05
N GLU A 395 4.35 -0.38 25.16
CA GLU A 395 4.49 -1.47 24.20
C GLU A 395 5.05 -0.94 22.88
N TYR A 396 4.45 0.13 22.34
CA TYR A 396 4.79 0.65 21.02
C TYR A 396 6.21 1.25 20.96
N SER A 397 6.55 2.12 21.91
CA SER A 397 7.89 2.73 21.95
C SER A 397 8.98 1.68 22.22
N ASN A 398 8.70 0.65 23.02
CA ASN A 398 9.67 -0.44 23.26
C ASN A 398 9.90 -1.27 22.00
N PHE A 399 8.85 -1.54 21.23
CA PHE A 399 9.00 -2.20 19.93
C PHE A 399 9.84 -1.35 18.96
N LEU A 400 9.60 -0.04 18.88
CA LEU A 400 10.34 0.84 17.96
C LEU A 400 11.74 1.23 18.46
N SER A 401 12.07 0.96 19.73
CA SER A 401 13.40 1.26 20.28
C SER A 401 14.45 0.40 19.59
N PRO A 402 15.60 0.96 19.17
CA PRO A 402 16.69 0.18 18.60
C PRO A 402 17.15 -0.90 19.57
N THR A 403 17.21 -2.15 19.12
CA THR A 403 17.89 -3.21 19.86
C THR A 403 19.37 -2.84 19.97
N LYS A 404 19.91 -2.78 21.20
CA LYS A 404 21.36 -2.62 21.40
C LYS A 404 22.07 -3.74 20.64
N ARG A 405 22.61 -3.44 19.46
CA ARG A 405 23.53 -4.34 18.77
C ARG A 405 24.75 -4.46 19.66
N SER A 406 25.00 -5.64 20.21
CA SER A 406 26.35 -5.98 20.66
C SER A 406 27.25 -5.81 19.43
N PRO A 407 28.31 -5.00 19.49
CA PRO A 407 29.20 -4.82 18.36
C PRO A 407 29.80 -6.20 17.98
N PRO A 408 30.05 -6.45 16.69
CA PRO A 408 30.73 -7.66 16.23
C PRO A 408 32.13 -7.81 16.83
#